data_AF-A0A354GW61-F1
#
_entry.id   AF-A0A354GW61-F1
#
_cell.length_a   1.000
_cell.length_b   1.000
_cell.length_c   1.000
_cell.angle_alpha   90.00
_cell.angle_beta   90.00
_cell.angle_gamma   90.00
#
_symmetry.space_group_name_H-M   'P 1'
#
loop_
_entity.id
_entity.type
_entity.pdbx_description
1 polymer ?
#
loop_
_entity_poly.entity_id
_entity_poly.type
_entity_poly.pdbx_seq_one_letter_code
_entity_poly.pdbx_strand_id
1 'polypeptide(L)'
;MRKWIGYFENHRHRTDYPTYRQQGWDIGSGPTEAGCKISGERLKGSGMRWVEDGAATVAARRALYFSGGKVWNGFRSQPHRTAPQRECHLSKRRPPETTRQRQGASDLCSRRTPDS
;
A
#
# COMPACT_ATOMS: atom_id res chain seq x y z
N MET A 1 7.46 -39.44 8.63
CA MET A 1 6.04 -39.76 8.32
C MET A 1 5.03 -39.25 9.35
N ARG A 2 5.28 -39.30 10.67
CA ARG A 2 4.29 -38.92 11.72
C ARG A 2 3.66 -37.51 11.57
N LYS A 3 4.38 -36.50 11.09
CA LYS A 3 3.87 -35.12 10.92
C LYS A 3 2.70 -35.00 9.94
N TRP A 4 2.61 -35.87 8.93
CA TRP A 4 1.56 -35.84 7.92
C TRP A 4 0.28 -36.54 8.39
N ILE A 5 0.41 -37.59 9.22
CA ILE A 5 -0.73 -38.37 9.73
C ILE A 5 -1.66 -37.47 10.54
N GLY A 6 -1.12 -36.71 11.50
CA GLY A 6 -1.91 -35.76 12.29
C GLY A 6 -2.49 -34.61 11.47
N TYR A 7 -1.83 -34.20 10.38
CA TYR A 7 -2.38 -33.19 9.47
C TYR A 7 -3.61 -33.72 8.73
N PHE A 8 -3.55 -34.94 8.18
CA PHE A 8 -4.68 -35.55 7.49
C PHE A 8 -5.85 -35.87 8.42
N GLU A 9 -5.58 -36.33 9.65
CA GLU A 9 -6.63 -36.55 10.65
C GLU A 9 -7.37 -35.26 11.01
N ASN A 10 -6.64 -34.17 11.26
CA ASN A 10 -7.25 -32.88 11.59
C ASN A 10 -8.03 -32.27 10.41
N HIS A 11 -7.59 -32.51 9.17
CA HIS A 11 -8.21 -31.95 7.97
C HIS A 11 -9.15 -32.91 7.26
N ARG A 12 -9.50 -34.06 7.85
CA ARG A 12 -10.37 -35.08 7.24
C ARG A 12 -11.70 -34.52 6.74
N HIS A 13 -12.24 -33.52 7.43
CA HIS A 13 -13.48 -32.82 7.07
C HIS A 13 -13.39 -31.99 5.76
N ARG A 14 -12.18 -31.69 5.27
CA ARG A 14 -11.93 -30.94 4.01
C ARG A 14 -11.47 -31.84 2.87
N THR A 15 -11.45 -33.16 3.07
CA THR A 15 -10.91 -34.14 2.10
C THR A 15 -12.00 -34.91 1.37
N ASP A 16 -13.27 -34.46 1.45
CA ASP A 16 -14.37 -35.07 0.71
C ASP A 16 -14.38 -34.65 -0.77
N TYR A 17 -13.30 -35.01 -1.46
CA TYR A 17 -13.11 -34.74 -2.88
C TYR A 17 -14.23 -35.30 -3.78
N PRO A 18 -14.78 -36.51 -3.55
CA PRO A 18 -15.87 -37.02 -4.36
C PRO A 18 -17.09 -36.09 -4.38
N THR A 19 -17.50 -35.59 -3.22
CA THR A 19 -18.64 -34.65 -3.12
C THR A 19 -18.33 -33.32 -3.82
N TYR A 20 -17.13 -32.77 -3.63
CA TYR A 20 -16.73 -31.52 -4.28
C TYR A 20 -16.66 -31.64 -5.80
N ARG A 21 -16.24 -32.80 -6.33
CA ARG A 21 -16.23 -33.08 -7.77
C ARG A 21 -17.65 -33.18 -8.32
N GLN A 22 -18.59 -33.79 -7.59
CA GLN A 22 -20.00 -33.85 -7.97
C GLN A 22 -20.66 -32.46 -7.97
N GLN A 23 -20.25 -31.59 -7.04
CA GLN A 23 -20.70 -30.19 -6.98
C GLN A 23 -20.05 -29.29 -8.06
N GLY A 24 -19.14 -29.84 -8.87
CA GLY A 24 -18.45 -29.10 -9.93
C GLY A 24 -17.46 -28.06 -9.41
N TRP A 25 -16.99 -28.19 -8.17
CA TRP A 25 -16.02 -27.25 -7.62
C TRP A 25 -14.64 -27.44 -8.26
N ASP A 26 -13.97 -26.33 -8.53
CA ASP A 26 -12.59 -26.37 -9.00
C ASP A 26 -11.65 -26.65 -7.83
N ILE A 27 -11.19 -27.90 -7.75
CA ILE A 27 -10.26 -28.39 -6.73
C ILE A 27 -8.81 -28.19 -7.20
N GLY A 28 -8.60 -27.76 -8.46
CA GLY A 28 -7.30 -27.49 -9.02
C GLY A 28 -6.75 -26.16 -8.51
N SER A 29 -5.46 -26.13 -8.17
CA SER A 29 -4.76 -24.88 -7.87
C SER A 29 -4.39 -24.09 -9.13
N GLY A 30 -4.52 -24.67 -10.33
CA GLY A 30 -4.03 -24.12 -11.60
C GLY A 30 -4.47 -22.68 -11.89
N PRO A 31 -5.78 -22.36 -11.88
CA PRO A 31 -6.26 -20.99 -12.11
C PRO A 31 -5.75 -20.00 -11.05
N THR A 32 -5.66 -20.44 -9.80
CA THR A 32 -5.14 -19.62 -8.69
C THR A 32 -3.64 -19.35 -8.84
N GLU A 33 -2.85 -20.38 -9.14
CA GLU A 33 -1.41 -20.27 -9.37
C GLU A 33 -1.08 -19.39 -10.57
N ALA A 34 -1.83 -19.55 -11.67
CA ALA A 34 -1.71 -18.70 -12.85
C ALA A 34 -2.02 -17.22 -12.51
N GLY A 35 -3.10 -16.97 -11.76
CA GLY A 35 -3.48 -15.64 -11.30
C GLY A 35 -2.42 -14.97 -10.42
N CYS A 36 -1.84 -15.72 -9.49
CA CYS A 36 -0.76 -15.25 -8.62
C CYS A 36 0.51 -14.90 -9.40
N LYS A 37 0.82 -15.66 -10.46
CA LYS A 37 1.99 -15.43 -11.31
C LYS A 37 1.86 -14.12 -12.08
N ILE A 38 0.76 -13.90 -12.80
CA ILE A 38 0.54 -12.71 -13.64
C ILE A 38 0.38 -11.42 -12.82
N SER A 39 -0.26 -11.53 -11.64
CA SER A 39 -0.46 -10.40 -10.75
C SER A 39 0.85 -9.97 -10.09
N GLY A 40 1.66 -10.95 -9.66
CA GLY A 40 2.92 -10.73 -8.95
C GLY A 40 4.11 -10.36 -9.82
N GLU A 41 4.05 -10.58 -11.13
CA GLU A 41 5.15 -10.31 -12.07
C GLU A 41 5.71 -8.87 -11.94
N ARG A 42 4.82 -7.88 -11.76
CA ARG A 42 5.25 -6.48 -11.59
C ARG A 42 5.92 -6.19 -10.26
N LEU A 43 5.53 -6.92 -9.22
CA LEU A 43 6.09 -6.74 -7.87
C LEU A 43 7.47 -7.39 -7.77
N LYS A 44 7.68 -8.48 -8.51
CA LYS A 44 8.91 -9.30 -8.48
C LYS A 44 9.93 -8.92 -9.57
N GLY A 45 9.69 -7.87 -10.35
CA GLY A 45 10.60 -7.41 -11.41
C GLY A 45 11.92 -6.86 -10.86
N SER A 46 12.99 -6.89 -11.67
CA SER A 46 14.28 -6.31 -11.30
C SER A 46 14.18 -4.80 -11.04
N GLY A 47 14.89 -4.32 -10.01
CA GLY A 47 14.89 -2.90 -9.65
C GLY A 47 13.62 -2.40 -8.94
N MET A 48 12.64 -3.27 -8.67
CA MET A 48 11.42 -2.89 -7.97
C MET A 48 11.68 -2.69 -6.47
N ARG A 49 11.43 -1.49 -5.97
CA ARG A 49 11.39 -1.18 -4.54
C ARG A 49 10.05 -0.58 -4.19
N TRP A 50 9.41 -1.15 -3.18
CA TRP A 50 8.09 -0.76 -2.72
C TRP A 50 8.11 -0.55 -1.22
N VAL A 51 7.37 0.46 -0.76
CA VAL A 51 6.84 0.45 0.61
C VAL A 51 5.64 -0.49 0.66
N GLU A 52 5.33 -1.06 1.83
CA GLU A 52 4.28 -2.08 2.00
C GLU A 52 2.92 -1.64 1.42
N ASP A 53 2.47 -0.44 1.77
CA ASP A 53 1.23 0.17 1.25
C ASP A 53 1.24 0.33 -0.28
N GLY A 54 2.42 0.66 -0.84
CA GLY A 54 2.62 0.81 -2.28
C GLY A 54 2.54 -0.53 -3.01
N ALA A 55 3.15 -1.57 -2.46
CA ALA A 55 3.08 -2.93 -3.00
C ALA A 55 1.64 -3.44 -2.99
N ALA A 56 0.92 -3.26 -1.88
CA ALA A 56 -0.48 -3.67 -1.75
C ALA A 56 -1.39 -2.94 -2.76
N THR A 57 -1.21 -1.63 -2.92
CA THR A 57 -1.97 -0.82 -3.89
C THR A 57 -1.74 -1.29 -5.32
N VAL A 58 -0.48 -1.57 -5.68
CA VAL A 58 -0.14 -2.06 -7.03
C VAL A 58 -0.68 -3.47 -7.26
N ALA A 59 -0.59 -4.35 -6.26
CA ALA A 59 -1.15 -5.70 -6.32
C ALA A 59 -2.66 -5.66 -6.60
N ALA A 60 -3.41 -4.86 -5.83
CA ALA A 60 -4.85 -4.71 -5.97
C ALA A 60 -5.23 -4.18 -7.36
N ARG A 61 -4.51 -3.17 -7.85
CA ARG A 61 -4.76 -2.59 -9.17
C ARG A 61 -4.48 -3.57 -10.31
N ARG A 62 -3.45 -4.42 -10.19
CA ARG A 62 -3.19 -5.49 -11.15
C ARG A 62 -4.24 -6.58 -11.11
N ALA A 63 -4.70 -6.98 -9.92
CA ALA A 63 -5.79 -7.95 -9.80
C ALA A 63 -7.07 -7.45 -10.50
N LEU A 64 -7.43 -6.17 -10.31
CA LEU A 64 -8.56 -5.54 -11.01
C LEU A 64 -8.37 -5.55 -12.53
N TYR A 65 -7.16 -5.24 -12.99
CA TYR A 65 -6.85 -5.25 -14.43
C TYR A 65 -7.02 -6.64 -15.06
N PHE A 66 -6.60 -7.71 -14.37
CA PHE A 66 -6.73 -9.09 -14.86
C PHE A 66 -8.13 -9.69 -14.69
N SER A 67 -8.94 -9.18 -13.76
CA SER A 67 -10.32 -9.65 -13.52
C SER A 67 -11.30 -9.38 -14.69
N GLY A 68 -10.84 -8.67 -15.72
CA GLY A 68 -11.57 -8.46 -16.97
C GLY A 68 -12.11 -7.04 -17.15
N GLY A 69 -12.44 -6.71 -18.40
CA GLY A 69 -12.80 -5.34 -18.79
C GLY A 69 -14.02 -4.77 -18.06
N LYS A 70 -15.01 -5.60 -17.71
CA LYS A 70 -16.20 -5.13 -16.97
C LYS A 70 -15.86 -4.61 -15.58
N VAL A 71 -15.05 -5.35 -14.83
CA VAL A 71 -14.63 -4.98 -13.46
C VAL A 71 -13.68 -3.79 -13.50
N TRP A 72 -12.72 -3.81 -14.43
CA TRP A 72 -11.80 -2.69 -14.63
C TRP A 72 -12.53 -1.39 -15.01
N ASN A 73 -13.46 -1.45 -15.96
CA ASN A 73 -14.23 -0.30 -16.39
C ASN A 73 -15.16 0.20 -15.28
N GLY A 74 -15.79 -0.70 -14.52
CA GLY A 74 -16.58 -0.36 -13.33
C GLY A 74 -15.75 0.28 -12.21
N PHE A 75 -14.50 -0.12 -12.03
CA PHE A 75 -13.57 0.53 -11.11
C PHE A 75 -13.18 1.93 -11.62
N ARG A 76 -12.92 2.09 -12.91
CA ARG A 76 -12.54 3.38 -13.51
C ARG A 76 -13.68 4.39 -13.58
N SER A 77 -14.92 3.91 -13.74
CA SER A 77 -16.09 4.78 -13.79
C SER A 77 -16.55 5.23 -12.40
N GLN A 78 -16.01 4.66 -11.33
CA GLN A 78 -16.28 5.14 -9.98
C GLN A 78 -15.75 6.56 -9.81
N PRO A 79 -16.55 7.49 -9.26
CA PRO A 79 -16.02 8.77 -8.83
C PRO A 79 -14.94 8.48 -7.80
N HIS A 80 -13.75 9.03 -8.01
CA HIS A 80 -12.70 8.94 -7.01
C HIS A 80 -13.27 9.50 -5.71
N ARG A 81 -13.36 8.68 -4.66
CA ARG A 81 -13.62 9.21 -3.32
C ARG A 81 -12.47 10.15 -3.05
N THR A 82 -12.75 11.45 -3.07
CA THR A 82 -11.84 12.45 -2.55
C THR A 82 -11.58 12.03 -1.12
N ALA A 83 -10.36 11.55 -0.84
CA ALA A 83 -9.95 11.39 0.54
C ALA A 83 -10.18 12.75 1.20
N PRO A 84 -10.80 12.82 2.39
CA PRO A 84 -10.86 14.09 3.11
C PRO A 84 -9.42 14.59 3.17
N GLN A 85 -9.22 15.84 2.73
CA GLN A 85 -7.90 16.45 2.79
C GLN A 85 -7.41 16.25 4.21
N ARG A 86 -6.37 15.43 4.38
CA ARG A 86 -5.62 15.45 5.63
C ARG A 86 -5.09 16.87 5.66
N GLU A 87 -5.73 17.74 6.43
CA GLU A 87 -5.17 19.02 6.78
C GLU A 87 -3.81 18.68 7.36
N CYS A 88 -2.78 18.92 6.55
CA CYS A 88 -1.41 18.91 7.00
C CYS A 88 -1.35 20.03 8.02
N HIS A 89 -1.68 19.72 9.28
CA HIS A 89 -1.25 20.54 10.40
C HIS A 89 0.27 20.41 10.34
N LEU A 90 0.87 21.29 9.56
CA LEU A 90 2.27 21.63 9.61
C LEU A 90 2.46 22.11 11.05
N SER A 91 2.68 21.15 11.95
CA SER A 91 3.10 21.37 13.31
C SER A 91 4.29 22.29 13.18
N LYS A 92 4.06 23.57 13.47
CA LYS A 92 5.09 24.58 13.63
C LYS A 92 6.10 23.94 14.57
N ARG A 93 7.22 23.45 14.04
CA ARG A 93 8.33 22.99 14.86
C ARG A 93 8.70 24.22 15.68
N ARG A 94 8.46 24.16 16.99
CA ARG A 94 8.97 25.17 17.91
C ARG A 94 10.48 25.28 17.64
N PRO A 95 11.02 26.48 17.37
CA PRO A 95 12.47 26.61 17.27
C PRO A 95 13.08 26.25 18.64
N PRO A 96 14.28 25.63 18.67
CA PRO A 96 14.92 25.29 19.93
C PRO A 96 15.21 26.57 20.71
N GLU A 97 14.85 26.56 22.00
CA GLU A 97 15.10 27.62 22.96
C GLU A 97 16.62 27.80 23.13
N THR A 98 17.19 28.80 22.47
CA THR A 98 18.53 29.29 22.78
C THR A 98 18.47 30.02 24.11
N THR A 99 18.77 29.31 25.19
CA THR A 99 19.12 29.93 26.46
C THR A 99 20.55 30.42 26.36
N ARG A 100 20.75 31.75 26.50
CA ARG A 100 21.66 32.38 27.48
C ARG A 100 22.35 33.65 26.95
N GLN A 101 21.85 34.80 27.43
CA GLN A 101 22.59 35.99 27.92
C GLN A 101 23.48 36.75 26.91
N ARG A 102 23.66 38.07 26.92
CA ARG A 102 23.30 39.18 27.82
C ARG A 102 23.67 40.46 27.05
N GLN A 103 22.96 41.55 27.35
CA GLN A 103 23.43 42.94 27.39
C GLN A 103 23.69 43.70 26.08
N GLY A 104 23.14 44.92 26.04
CA GLY A 104 23.74 46.04 25.31
C GLY A 104 22.78 46.77 24.38
N ALA A 105 21.90 47.58 24.94
CA ALA A 105 21.20 48.62 24.20
C ALA A 105 22.21 49.72 23.80
N SER A 106 22.29 49.98 22.50
CA SER A 106 22.72 51.25 21.90
C SER A 106 22.33 51.20 20.42
N ASP A 107 21.19 51.75 20.04
CA ASP A 107 21.00 53.16 19.66
C ASP A 107 21.71 53.56 18.35
N LEU A 108 20.85 54.01 17.43
CA LEU A 108 21.11 54.76 16.20
C LEU A 108 21.80 54.06 15.01
N CYS A 109 20.99 53.63 14.04
CA CYS A 109 21.35 53.75 12.63
C CYS A 109 20.15 54.32 11.85
N SER A 110 20.12 55.65 11.73
CA SER A 110 19.22 56.39 10.85
C SER A 110 20.02 57.47 10.14
N ARG A 111 20.59 57.12 8.98
CA ARG A 111 21.04 58.03 7.89
C ARG A 111 20.95 57.20 6.61
N ARG A 112 19.89 57.30 5.79
CA ARG A 112 19.68 58.31 4.74
C ARG A 112 20.99 58.94 4.24
N THR A 113 21.44 58.52 3.06
CA THR A 113 22.10 59.38 2.08
C THR A 113 21.66 58.99 0.66
N PRO A 114 21.52 59.95 -0.27
CA PRO A 114 20.93 59.77 -1.59
C PRO A 114 21.98 59.61 -2.71
N ASP A 115 21.48 59.13 -3.85
CA ASP A 115 21.78 59.49 -5.24
C ASP A 115 23.22 59.41 -5.82
N SER A 116 23.34 58.65 -6.91
CA SER A 116 24.09 58.97 -8.14
C SER A 116 23.60 58.10 -9.29
#